data_AF-A0A7V8XT76-F1
#
_entry.id   AF-A0A7V8XT76-F1
#
_cell.length_a   1.000
_cell.length_b   1.000
_cell.length_c   1.000
_cell.angle_alpha   90.00
_cell.angle_beta   90.00
_cell.angle_gamma   90.00
#
_symmetry.space_group_name_H-M   'P 1'
#
loop_
_entity.id
_entity.type
_entity.pdbx_description
1 polymer ?
#
loop_
_entity_poly.entity_id
_entity_poly.type
_entity_poly.pdbx_seq_one_letter_code
_entity_poly.pdbx_strand_id
1 'polypeptide(L)'
;MYKSVDGGKTSIPFEAWYRVGGGDGFYNVVDPTDSRWLYNESQFGSIQRMGQKTGQSRSIRYSRPQEQETLRWNWSSPILISPQNPEVVDHGANVLLRSGNRGDTWTEISPDLTKNLPERRGGTGNIQYATITTVDESPVVGGVIWVGTDDGNVQLTRDGGKNWS
;
A
#
# COMPACT_ATOMS: atom_id res chain seq x y z
N MET A 1 15.00 2.28 5.65
CA MET A 1 14.03 3.02 6.48
C MET A 1 14.30 2.74 7.95
N TYR A 2 14.16 3.76 8.80
CA TYR A 2 14.61 3.71 10.19
C TYR A 2 13.66 4.46 11.12
N LYS A 3 13.64 4.07 12.41
CA LYS A 3 12.81 4.68 13.46
C LYS A 3 13.68 5.22 14.59
N SER A 4 13.36 6.41 15.10
CA SER A 4 13.97 6.99 16.31
C SER A 4 13.51 6.28 17.59
N VAL A 5 14.42 6.17 18.56
CA VAL A 5 14.16 5.60 19.90
C VAL A 5 13.57 6.59 20.90
N ASP A 6 13.66 7.89 20.66
CA ASP A 6 13.25 8.95 21.59
C ASP A 6 12.05 9.79 21.10
N GLY A 7 11.49 9.42 19.94
CA GLY A 7 10.41 10.17 19.30
C GLY A 7 10.87 11.43 18.59
N GLY A 8 12.16 11.53 18.23
CA GLY A 8 12.72 12.68 17.51
C GLY A 8 12.97 13.90 18.38
N LYS A 9 13.06 13.72 19.71
CA LYS A 9 13.30 14.81 20.67
C LYS A 9 14.73 15.34 20.61
N THR A 10 15.66 14.50 20.17
CA THR A 10 17.06 14.86 19.96
C THR A 10 17.50 14.50 18.54
N SER A 11 18.66 15.02 18.12
CA SER A 11 19.30 14.54 16.89
C SER A 11 19.50 13.03 17.02
N ILE A 12 19.17 12.27 15.99
CA ILE A 12 19.24 10.80 16.03
C ILE A 12 20.70 10.39 15.75
N PRO A 13 21.50 9.96 16.74
CA PRO A 13 22.83 9.42 16.48
C PRO A 13 22.73 8.05 15.79
N PHE A 14 23.84 7.59 15.21
CA PHE A 14 23.88 6.34 14.45
C PHE A 14 23.51 5.09 15.28
N GLU A 15 23.55 5.17 16.60
CA GLU A 15 23.17 4.06 17.48
C GLU A 15 21.69 4.12 17.89
N ALA A 16 20.99 5.23 17.62
CA ALA A 16 19.64 5.53 18.10
C ALA A 16 18.55 5.35 17.03
N TRP A 17 18.83 4.55 16.00
CA TRP A 17 17.90 4.23 14.92
C TRP A 17 17.92 2.73 14.62
N TYR A 18 16.73 2.15 14.50
CA TYR A 18 16.58 0.73 14.14
C TYR A 18 16.01 0.59 12.74
N ARG A 19 16.58 -0.31 11.95
CA ARG A 19 16.12 -0.61 10.59
C ARG A 19 14.74 -1.28 10.66
N VAL A 20 13.79 -0.72 9.93
CA VAL A 20 12.40 -1.24 9.88
C VAL A 20 11.96 -1.75 8.51
N GLY A 21 12.80 -1.55 7.49
CA GLY A 21 12.54 -1.98 6.12
C GLY A 21 13.79 -1.87 5.23
N GLY A 22 13.67 -2.31 3.98
CA GLY A 22 14.73 -2.30 2.97
C GLY A 22 14.31 -1.65 1.65
N GLY A 23 15.08 -1.92 0.59
CA GLY A 23 14.91 -1.27 -0.71
C GLY A 23 15.17 0.24 -0.64
N ASP A 24 14.56 1.00 -1.54
CA ASP A 24 14.61 2.46 -1.52
C ASP A 24 13.75 3.03 -0.36
N GLY A 25 12.66 2.33 -0.04
CA GLY A 25 11.75 2.65 1.04
C GLY A 25 10.81 3.82 0.71
N PHE A 26 9.51 3.54 0.63
CA PHE A 26 8.48 4.53 0.26
C PHE A 26 7.41 4.68 1.34
N TYR A 27 6.22 4.10 1.16
CA TYR A 27 5.15 4.16 2.15
C TYR A 27 5.57 3.46 3.44
N ASN A 28 5.46 4.18 4.56
CA ASN A 28 5.62 3.67 5.90
C ASN A 28 4.38 4.02 6.70
N VAL A 29 3.53 3.04 6.95
CA VAL A 29 2.26 3.27 7.64
C VAL A 29 2.29 2.50 8.96
N VAL A 30 2.22 3.23 10.07
CA VAL A 30 2.19 2.66 11.42
C VAL A 30 0.74 2.51 11.85
N ASP A 31 0.39 1.37 12.46
CA ASP A 31 -0.92 1.18 13.07
C ASP A 31 -1.17 2.26 14.13
N PRO A 32 -2.23 3.09 13.96
CA PRO A 32 -2.45 4.25 14.81
C PRO A 32 -2.92 3.89 16.23
N THR A 33 -3.28 2.64 16.51
CA THR A 33 -3.84 2.26 17.81
C THR A 33 -2.80 2.02 18.90
N ASP A 34 -1.80 1.18 18.61
CA ASP A 34 -0.78 0.80 19.58
C ASP A 34 0.63 0.77 18.98
N SER A 35 0.77 1.20 17.72
CA SER A 35 2.03 1.16 16.97
C SER A 35 2.70 -0.23 16.93
N ARG A 36 1.97 -1.30 17.20
CA ARG A 36 2.51 -2.67 17.16
C ARG A 36 2.90 -3.07 15.76
N TRP A 37 2.14 -2.61 14.76
CA TRP A 37 2.36 -2.96 13.36
C TRP A 37 2.88 -1.77 12.58
N LEU A 38 3.80 -2.05 11.66
CA LEU A 38 4.31 -1.13 10.66
C LEU A 38 4.27 -1.82 9.31
N TYR A 39 3.74 -1.13 8.31
CA TYR A 39 3.72 -1.56 6.92
C TYR A 39 4.74 -0.75 6.15
N ASN A 40 5.62 -1.45 5.45
CA ASN A 40 6.74 -0.90 4.72
C ASN A 40 6.58 -1.26 3.25
N GLU A 41 6.60 -0.26 2.37
CA GLU A 41 6.64 -0.45 0.93
C GLU A 41 8.05 -0.19 0.37
N SER A 42 8.40 -0.98 -0.63
CA SER A 42 9.57 -0.80 -1.49
C SER A 42 9.16 -1.06 -2.94
N GLN A 43 10.10 -0.87 -3.86
CA GLN A 43 9.86 -0.77 -5.30
C GLN A 43 8.84 -1.79 -5.82
N PHE A 44 8.00 -1.31 -6.74
CA PHE A 44 7.07 -2.13 -7.50
C PHE A 44 6.04 -2.82 -6.61
N GLY A 45 5.57 -2.21 -5.51
CA GLY A 45 4.50 -2.74 -4.65
C GLY A 45 4.96 -3.72 -3.58
N SER A 46 6.27 -3.83 -3.36
CA SER A 46 6.80 -4.82 -2.43
C SER A 46 6.44 -4.36 -1.02
N ILE A 47 5.51 -5.06 -0.38
CA ILE A 47 4.99 -4.69 0.94
C ILE A 47 5.37 -5.72 2.01
N GLN A 48 5.81 -5.23 3.17
CA GLN A 48 6.11 -6.03 4.35
C GLN A 48 5.39 -5.49 5.58
N ARG A 49 4.89 -6.40 6.44
CA ARG A 49 4.41 -6.08 7.79
C ARG A 49 5.48 -6.43 8.81
N MET A 50 5.81 -5.48 9.68
CA MET A 50 6.74 -5.63 10.79
C MET A 50 5.98 -5.53 12.12
N GLY A 51 6.20 -6.50 13.00
CA GLY A 51 5.84 -6.38 14.42
C GLY A 51 6.89 -5.58 15.16
N GLN A 52 6.60 -4.31 15.48
CA GLN A 52 7.58 -3.40 16.10
C GLN A 52 8.03 -3.85 17.50
N LYS A 53 7.21 -4.62 18.22
CA LYS A 53 7.55 -5.18 19.54
C LYS A 53 8.48 -6.39 19.46
N THR A 54 8.38 -7.18 18.39
CA THR A 54 9.15 -8.44 18.25
C THR A 54 10.31 -8.31 17.27
N GLY A 55 10.33 -7.27 16.44
CA GLY A 55 11.28 -7.10 15.34
C GLY A 55 11.02 -8.01 14.14
N GLN A 56 10.03 -8.90 14.20
CA GLN A 56 9.74 -9.86 13.14
C GLN A 56 9.05 -9.17 11.95
N SER A 57 9.49 -9.48 10.74
CA SER A 57 8.91 -8.96 9.50
C SER A 57 8.47 -10.11 8.59
N ARG A 58 7.37 -9.89 7.87
CA ARG A 58 6.82 -10.83 6.88
C ARG A 58 6.46 -10.08 5.61
N SER A 59 6.81 -10.65 4.45
CA SER A 59 6.23 -10.21 3.18
C SER A 59 4.75 -10.54 3.14
N ILE A 60 3.96 -9.54 2.79
CA ILE A 60 2.50 -9.66 2.64
C ILE A 60 2.07 -9.27 1.22
N ARG A 61 3.00 -9.24 0.27
CA ARG A 61 2.68 -8.90 -1.13
C ARG A 61 1.72 -9.92 -1.73
N TYR A 62 0.66 -9.42 -2.36
CA TYR A 62 -0.26 -10.23 -3.15
C TYR A 62 0.30 -10.53 -4.54
N SER A 63 0.03 -11.73 -5.04
CA SER A 63 0.27 -12.13 -6.42
C SER A 63 -0.91 -12.96 -6.92
N ARG A 64 -1.38 -12.67 -8.13
CA ARG A 64 -2.36 -13.52 -8.82
C ARG A 64 -1.74 -14.88 -9.20
N PRO A 65 -2.56 -15.92 -9.40
CA PRO A 65 -2.14 -17.16 -10.05
C PRO A 65 -1.53 -16.90 -11.43
N GLN A 66 -0.63 -17.79 -11.86
CA GLN A 66 0.16 -17.60 -13.07
C GLN A 66 -0.66 -17.55 -14.37
N GLU A 67 -1.90 -18.07 -14.38
CA GLU A 67 -2.77 -18.01 -15.55
C GLU A 67 -3.49 -16.66 -15.74
N GLN A 68 -3.40 -15.74 -14.77
CA GLN A 68 -4.05 -14.44 -14.84
C GLN A 68 -3.08 -13.33 -15.28
N GLU A 69 -3.63 -12.24 -15.81
CA GLU A 69 -2.82 -11.05 -16.13
C GLU A 69 -2.09 -10.56 -14.87
N THR A 70 -0.76 -10.38 -14.99
CA THR A 70 0.07 -9.91 -13.89
C THR A 70 -0.33 -8.49 -13.50
N LEU A 71 -0.46 -8.26 -12.19
CA LEU A 71 -0.70 -6.94 -11.64
C LEU A 71 0.45 -5.99 -12.00
N ARG A 72 0.08 -4.75 -12.36
CA ARG A 72 1.03 -3.65 -12.57
C ARG A 72 1.13 -2.87 -11.28
N TRP A 73 2.36 -2.58 -10.87
CA TRP A 73 2.63 -1.91 -9.62
C TRP A 73 3.40 -0.63 -9.88
N ASN A 74 3.04 0.43 -9.14
CA ASN A 74 3.80 1.65 -9.23
C ASN A 74 5.19 1.45 -8.60
N TRP A 75 6.16 2.28 -9.00
CA TRP A 75 7.45 2.33 -8.32
C TRP A 75 7.29 2.59 -6.82
N SER A 76 6.31 3.44 -6.43
CA SER A 76 5.88 3.70 -5.06
C SER A 76 4.38 3.43 -4.96
N SER A 77 4.01 2.22 -4.56
CA SER A 77 2.60 1.79 -4.49
C SER A 77 1.99 2.16 -3.14
N PRO A 78 0.79 2.77 -3.10
CA PRO A 78 0.22 3.29 -1.87
C PRO A 78 -0.21 2.17 -0.91
N ILE A 79 -0.04 2.44 0.38
CA ILE A 79 -0.58 1.66 1.49
C ILE A 79 -1.51 2.57 2.28
N LEU A 80 -2.68 2.06 2.64
CA LEU A 80 -3.63 2.74 3.53
C LEU A 80 -4.07 1.77 4.65
N ILE A 81 -4.03 2.22 5.90
CA ILE A 81 -4.76 1.55 6.98
C ILE A 81 -6.12 2.22 7.08
N SER A 82 -7.20 1.44 7.10
CA SER A 82 -8.54 2.00 7.18
C SER A 82 -8.70 2.83 8.45
N PRO A 83 -9.24 4.07 8.37
CA PRO A 83 -9.56 4.86 9.56
C PRO A 83 -10.68 4.24 10.40
N GLN A 84 -11.48 3.32 9.82
CA GLN A 84 -12.59 2.65 10.48
C GLN A 84 -12.15 1.41 11.25
N ASN A 85 -11.11 0.73 10.76
CA ASN A 85 -10.61 -0.50 11.36
C ASN A 85 -9.10 -0.67 11.08
N PRO A 86 -8.24 -0.56 12.11
CA PRO A 86 -6.78 -0.74 11.98
C PRO A 86 -6.33 -2.14 11.51
N GLU A 87 -7.22 -3.14 11.57
CA GLU A 87 -6.94 -4.45 10.98
C GLU A 87 -7.06 -4.47 9.46
N VAL A 88 -7.77 -3.49 8.89
CA VAL A 88 -8.02 -3.38 7.47
C VAL A 88 -6.92 -2.56 6.80
N VAL A 89 -6.31 -3.14 5.76
CA VAL A 89 -5.21 -2.53 5.01
C VAL A 89 -5.52 -2.61 3.53
N ASP A 90 -5.33 -1.49 2.83
CA ASP A 90 -5.42 -1.41 1.39
C ASP A 90 -4.04 -1.23 0.75
N HIS A 91 -3.87 -1.78 -0.44
CA HIS A 91 -2.66 -1.65 -1.23
C HIS A 91 -2.99 -1.47 -2.73
N GLY A 92 -2.41 -0.46 -3.35
CA GLY A 92 -2.72 -0.10 -4.74
C GLY A 92 -1.79 -0.74 -5.77
N ALA A 93 -2.34 -1.54 -6.68
CA ALA A 93 -1.72 -1.96 -7.94
C ALA A 93 -2.38 -1.19 -9.11
N ASN A 94 -2.62 -1.79 -10.26
CA ASN A 94 -3.65 -1.30 -11.20
C ASN A 94 -5.08 -1.57 -10.70
N VAL A 95 -5.22 -2.45 -9.71
CA VAL A 95 -6.45 -2.74 -8.95
C VAL A 95 -6.23 -2.37 -7.48
N LEU A 96 -7.31 -2.14 -6.73
CA LEU A 96 -7.26 -1.96 -5.29
C LEU A 96 -7.40 -3.30 -4.57
N LEU A 97 -6.42 -3.62 -3.75
CA LEU A 97 -6.42 -4.79 -2.88
C LEU A 97 -6.81 -4.36 -1.46
N ARG A 98 -7.68 -5.12 -0.82
CA ARG A 98 -8.06 -4.94 0.58
C ARG A 98 -7.81 -6.21 1.38
N SER A 99 -7.24 -6.07 2.56
CA SER A 99 -7.08 -7.13 3.54
C SER A 99 -7.88 -6.80 4.79
N GLY A 100 -8.64 -7.76 5.32
CA GLY A 100 -9.33 -7.63 6.61
C GLY A 100 -8.53 -8.16 7.80
N ASN A 101 -7.30 -8.61 7.58
CA ASN A 101 -6.47 -9.29 8.58
C ASN A 101 -5.00 -8.84 8.48
N ARG A 102 -4.78 -7.53 8.37
CA ARG A 102 -3.45 -6.90 8.39
C ARG A 102 -2.51 -7.42 7.30
N GLY A 103 -3.04 -7.77 6.13
CA GLY A 103 -2.28 -8.26 4.98
C GLY A 103 -1.97 -9.75 4.99
N ASP A 104 -2.54 -10.55 5.91
CA ASP A 104 -2.32 -12.00 5.89
C ASP A 104 -3.02 -12.68 4.69
N THR A 105 -4.18 -12.15 4.28
CA THR A 105 -4.87 -12.47 3.02
C THR A 105 -5.42 -11.21 2.37
N TRP A 106 -5.56 -11.23 1.04
CA TRP A 106 -6.01 -10.09 0.24
C TRP A 106 -7.21 -10.45 -0.63
N THR A 107 -8.02 -9.46 -0.94
CA THR A 107 -9.12 -9.52 -1.90
C THR A 107 -9.01 -8.33 -2.83
N GLU A 108 -9.16 -8.57 -4.13
CA GLU A 108 -9.33 -7.49 -5.11
C GLU A 108 -10.73 -6.90 -4.96
N ILE A 109 -10.81 -5.62 -4.58
CA ILE A 109 -12.07 -4.90 -4.38
C ILE A 109 -12.33 -3.90 -5.51
N SER A 110 -11.66 -4.06 -6.64
CA SER A 110 -11.91 -3.25 -7.82
C SER A 110 -11.53 -4.01 -9.10
N PRO A 111 -12.09 -3.63 -10.26
CA PRO A 111 -11.47 -3.93 -11.54
C PRO A 111 -10.17 -3.13 -11.71
N ASP A 112 -9.57 -3.18 -12.89
CA ASP A 112 -8.52 -2.22 -13.28
C ASP A 112 -9.10 -0.80 -13.26
N LEU A 113 -8.57 0.06 -12.39
CA LEU A 113 -9.08 1.43 -12.17
C LEU A 113 -8.42 2.47 -13.08
N THR A 114 -7.50 2.01 -13.93
CA THR A 114 -6.70 2.85 -14.82
C THR A 114 -7.37 2.94 -16.20
N LYS A 115 -6.84 3.78 -17.09
CA LYS A 115 -7.26 3.79 -18.51
C LYS A 115 -6.78 2.55 -19.26
N ASN A 116 -5.76 1.86 -18.72
CA ASN A 116 -5.22 0.60 -19.24
C ASN A 116 -4.87 0.64 -20.74
N LEU A 117 -4.34 1.78 -21.22
CA LEU A 117 -3.97 1.98 -22.62
C LEU A 117 -2.69 1.19 -22.94
N PRO A 118 -2.73 0.13 -23.78
CA PRO A 118 -1.59 -0.79 -23.98
C PRO A 118 -0.28 -0.12 -24.35
N GLU A 119 -0.34 0.90 -25.20
CA GLU A 119 0.81 1.67 -25.68
C GLU A 119 1.44 2.55 -24.59
N ARG A 120 0.79 2.70 -23.44
CA ARG A 120 1.23 3.55 -22.32
C ARG A 120 1.56 2.78 -21.04
N ARG A 121 1.43 1.44 -21.03
CA ARG A 121 1.66 0.62 -19.82
C ARG A 121 3.14 0.41 -19.47
N GLY A 122 4.04 0.60 -20.43
CA GLY A 122 5.48 0.38 -20.27
C GLY A 122 6.26 1.68 -20.19
N GLY A 123 7.20 1.74 -19.25
CA GLY A 123 8.24 2.76 -19.19
C GLY A 123 9.60 2.22 -19.62
N THR A 124 10.64 3.05 -19.46
CA THR A 124 12.02 2.64 -19.72
C THR A 124 12.45 1.63 -18.64
N GLY A 125 12.97 0.47 -19.06
CA GLY A 125 13.40 -0.59 -18.14
C GLY A 125 12.22 -1.32 -17.48
N ASN A 126 12.22 -1.39 -16.15
CA ASN A 126 11.20 -2.13 -15.37
C ASN A 126 10.04 -1.25 -14.89
N ILE A 127 10.02 0.04 -15.25
CA ILE A 127 8.98 0.98 -14.80
C ILE A 127 7.65 0.63 -15.49
N GLN A 128 6.60 0.49 -14.70
CA GLN A 128 5.23 0.24 -15.15
C GLN A 128 4.38 1.50 -14.93
N TYR A 129 3.43 1.72 -15.83
CA TYR A 129 2.42 2.78 -15.76
C TYR A 129 1.02 2.18 -15.83
N ALA A 130 -0.01 3.04 -15.77
CA ALA A 130 -1.40 2.64 -15.60
C ALA A 130 -1.54 1.86 -14.28
N THR A 131 -1.19 2.56 -13.20
CA THR A 131 -1.15 2.08 -11.82
C THR A 131 -1.77 3.09 -10.86
N ILE A 132 -2.29 2.60 -9.73
CA ILE A 132 -2.75 3.42 -8.62
C ILE A 132 -1.54 4.02 -7.90
N THR A 133 -1.57 5.33 -7.68
CA THR A 133 -0.49 6.09 -7.00
C THR A 133 -0.92 6.61 -5.64
N THR A 134 -2.23 6.71 -5.40
CA THR A 134 -2.78 7.16 -4.11
C THR A 134 -4.13 6.51 -3.84
N VAL A 135 -4.42 6.28 -2.55
CA VAL A 135 -5.68 5.73 -2.04
C VAL A 135 -6.02 6.48 -0.75
N ASP A 136 -7.28 6.83 -0.56
CA ASP A 136 -7.79 7.36 0.70
C ASP A 136 -9.20 6.83 1.00
N GLU A 137 -9.52 6.60 2.28
CA GLU A 137 -10.84 6.14 2.73
C GLU A 137 -11.46 7.20 3.64
N SER A 138 -12.76 7.44 3.49
CA SER A 138 -13.47 8.41 4.32
C SER A 138 -13.36 8.04 5.81
N PRO A 139 -12.92 8.98 6.66
CA PRO A 139 -12.91 8.77 8.12
C PRO A 139 -14.31 8.86 8.72
N VAL A 140 -15.31 9.31 7.96
CA VAL A 140 -16.69 9.51 8.46
C VAL A 140 -17.64 8.42 7.97
N VAL A 141 -17.44 7.91 6.75
CA VAL A 141 -18.33 6.92 6.13
C VAL A 141 -17.53 5.74 5.60
N GLY A 142 -17.56 4.62 6.33
CA GLY A 142 -16.85 3.41 5.91
C GLY A 142 -17.27 2.91 4.53
N GLY A 143 -16.31 2.42 3.74
CA GLY A 143 -16.54 1.93 2.38
C GLY A 143 -16.61 3.01 1.30
N VAL A 144 -16.50 4.30 1.67
CA VAL A 144 -16.26 5.38 0.71
C VAL A 144 -14.76 5.56 0.50
N ILE A 145 -14.26 5.23 -0.68
CA ILE A 145 -12.81 5.17 -0.99
C ILE A 145 -12.55 5.89 -2.30
N TRP A 146 -11.51 6.72 -2.31
CA TRP A 146 -10.98 7.37 -3.50
C TRP A 146 -9.65 6.76 -3.91
N VAL A 147 -9.44 6.71 -5.23
CA VAL A 147 -8.21 6.22 -5.84
C VAL A 147 -7.77 7.21 -6.91
N GLY A 148 -6.47 7.53 -6.95
CA GLY A 148 -5.84 8.28 -8.04
C GLY A 148 -4.86 7.40 -8.81
N THR A 149 -4.83 7.53 -10.13
CA THR A 149 -3.92 6.77 -11.01
C THR A 149 -2.91 7.68 -11.73
N ASP A 150 -1.76 7.11 -12.10
CA ASP A 150 -0.72 7.82 -12.86
C ASP A 150 -1.12 8.20 -14.30
N ASP A 151 -2.19 7.58 -14.83
CA ASP A 151 -2.76 7.91 -16.14
C ASP A 151 -3.97 8.85 -16.06
N GLY A 152 -4.23 9.42 -14.88
CA GLY A 152 -5.10 10.57 -14.68
C GLY A 152 -6.57 10.24 -14.45
N ASN A 153 -6.90 9.06 -13.92
CA ASN A 153 -8.21 8.79 -13.36
C ASN A 153 -8.25 9.17 -11.87
N VAL A 154 -9.41 9.68 -11.45
CA VAL A 154 -9.83 9.71 -10.04
C VAL A 154 -11.07 8.85 -9.97
N GLN A 155 -11.02 7.77 -9.20
CA GLN A 155 -12.08 6.77 -9.09
C GLN A 155 -12.65 6.78 -7.68
N LEU A 156 -13.96 6.62 -7.57
CA LEU A 156 -14.68 6.64 -6.31
C LEU A 156 -15.60 5.43 -6.18
N THR A 157 -15.47 4.71 -5.07
CA THR A 157 -16.49 3.77 -4.58
C THR A 157 -17.19 4.37 -3.38
N ARG A 158 -18.50 4.13 -3.26
CA ARG A 158 -19.30 4.47 -2.06
C ARG A 158 -19.83 3.25 -1.33
N ASP A 159 -19.48 2.04 -1.77
CA ASP A 159 -20.05 0.78 -1.29
C ASP A 159 -19.00 -0.30 -0.98
N GLY A 160 -17.78 0.13 -0.62
CA GLY A 160 -16.69 -0.75 -0.23
C GLY A 160 -16.03 -1.50 -1.39
N GLY A 161 -16.15 -0.97 -2.61
CA GLY A 161 -15.48 -1.47 -3.81
C GLY A 161 -16.36 -2.32 -4.72
N LYS A 162 -17.68 -2.37 -4.47
CA LYS A 162 -18.59 -3.13 -5.35
C LYS A 162 -18.81 -2.38 -6.67
N ASN A 163 -18.89 -1.05 -6.61
CA ASN A 163 -19.02 -0.19 -7.78
C ASN A 163 -18.02 0.97 -7.72
N TRP A 164 -17.48 1.33 -8.89
CA TRP A 164 -16.52 2.42 -9.06
C TRP A 164 -16.97 3.36 -10.19
N SER A 165 -16.77 4.67 -10.00
CA SER A 165 -17.12 5.73 -10.96
C SER A 165 -16.10 6.85 -10.96
#